data_AF-A0A9E0W6K7-F1
#
_entry.id   AF-A0A9E0W6K7-F1
#
_cell.length_a   1.000
_cell.length_b   1.000
_cell.length_c   1.000
_cell.angle_alpha   90.00
_cell.angle_beta   90.00
_cell.angle_gamma   90.00
#
_symmetry.space_group_name_H-M   'P 1'
#
loop_
_entity.id
_entity.type
_entity.pdbx_description
1 polymer ?
#
loop_
_entity_poly.entity_id
_entity_poly.type
_entity_poly.pdbx_seq_one_letter_code
_entity_poly.pdbx_strand_id
1 'polypeptide(L)'
;MLDRAARPMVSLVDKYLPDPYIFVLILSLFAFIAAMVFEGHGPIAVIEMWGNGFWNLLTFSMQMLLVLVTGFMLASTPLVRGILNRIAALASTPGQAIVLVTFVALIASWINWGFGLVVGALFAKALARQVRVHYPLLIASAYSGFIVWHGGLAGSIPLVIATDGHFTADLIGVIGTSETIFAFFNLAIIVALFIVVPMVNRLMLPSEEESTYVDPAVLDDEPDTAVTINRPADHLENSRILAWLVGFSGLAFIFQYFMNGGGLNLNIVNFMFLFLAIILHQTPKRLLGSLHEAVKGGSGIVIQFPFYAGIMGVMTASGLAASISSGFVSM
;
A
#
# COMPACT_ATOMS: atom_id res chain seq x y z
N MET A 1 -10.57 -0.83 -28.94
CA MET A 1 -10.56 -2.32 -28.93
C MET A 1 -10.46 -2.87 -27.51
N LEU A 2 -9.56 -2.35 -26.65
CA LEU A 2 -9.43 -2.80 -25.25
C LEU A 2 -10.66 -2.47 -24.37
N ASP A 3 -11.29 -1.30 -24.55
CA ASP A 3 -12.49 -0.92 -23.78
C ASP A 3 -13.64 -1.93 -23.91
N ARG A 4 -13.90 -2.41 -25.14
CA ARG A 4 -14.95 -3.41 -25.40
C ARG A 4 -14.67 -4.75 -24.74
N ALA A 5 -13.41 -5.12 -24.55
CA ALA A 5 -13.01 -6.34 -23.86
C ALA A 5 -13.13 -6.19 -22.32
N ALA A 6 -12.93 -5.00 -21.78
CA ALA A 6 -12.98 -4.74 -20.34
C ALA A 6 -14.41 -4.73 -19.76
N ARG A 7 -15.39 -4.19 -20.49
CA ARG A 7 -16.79 -4.04 -20.03
C ARG A 7 -17.43 -5.32 -19.43
N PRO A 8 -17.37 -6.50 -20.06
CA PRO A 8 -17.97 -7.71 -19.47
C PRO A 8 -17.27 -8.13 -18.17
N MET A 9 -15.95 -7.93 -18.05
CA MET A 9 -15.20 -8.23 -16.83
C MET A 9 -15.59 -7.30 -15.69
N VAL A 10 -15.72 -6.00 -15.98
CA VAL A 10 -16.19 -5.01 -15.00
C VAL A 10 -17.59 -5.37 -14.51
N SER A 11 -18.52 -5.69 -15.42
CA SER A 11 -19.89 -6.08 -15.04
C SER A 11 -19.96 -7.36 -14.20
N LEU A 12 -19.06 -8.31 -14.43
CA LEU A 12 -18.99 -9.54 -13.63
C LEU A 12 -18.49 -9.24 -12.22
N VAL A 13 -17.39 -8.48 -12.11
CA VAL A 13 -16.79 -8.12 -10.82
C VAL A 13 -17.76 -7.30 -9.97
N ASP A 14 -18.37 -6.27 -10.56
CA ASP A 14 -19.33 -5.40 -9.88
C ASP A 14 -20.53 -6.16 -9.30
N LYS A 15 -20.99 -7.21 -10.01
CA LYS A 15 -22.18 -7.97 -9.60
C LYS A 15 -21.89 -9.07 -8.57
N TYR A 16 -20.70 -9.66 -8.57
CA TYR A 16 -20.44 -10.91 -7.85
C TYR A 16 -19.29 -10.84 -6.85
N LEU A 17 -18.40 -9.85 -6.92
CA LEU A 17 -17.27 -9.75 -5.99
C LEU A 17 -17.76 -9.19 -4.65
N PRO A 18 -17.77 -9.99 -3.56
CA PRO A 18 -18.21 -9.49 -2.26
C PRO A 18 -17.12 -8.62 -1.62
N ASP A 19 -17.46 -8.00 -0.50
CA ASP A 19 -16.47 -7.32 0.34
C ASP A 19 -15.33 -8.28 0.75
N PRO A 20 -14.06 -7.83 0.78
CA PRO A 20 -12.91 -8.68 1.16
C PRO A 20 -13.06 -9.37 2.53
N TYR A 21 -13.79 -8.77 3.48
CA TYR A 21 -14.08 -9.41 4.75
C TYR A 21 -14.95 -10.67 4.59
N ILE A 22 -15.96 -10.63 3.72
CA ILE A 22 -16.77 -11.82 3.42
C ILE A 22 -15.90 -12.92 2.79
N PHE A 23 -14.95 -12.52 1.94
CA PHE A 23 -14.03 -13.46 1.31
C PHE A 23 -13.16 -14.20 2.35
N VAL A 24 -12.62 -13.51 3.35
CA VAL A 24 -11.81 -14.17 4.39
C VAL A 24 -12.63 -15.09 5.30
N LEU A 25 -13.91 -14.77 5.55
CA LEU A 25 -14.81 -15.67 6.29
C LEU A 25 -15.08 -16.97 5.52
N ILE A 26 -15.37 -16.85 4.22
CA ILE A 26 -15.58 -18.01 3.35
C ILE A 26 -14.30 -18.86 3.27
N LEU A 27 -13.14 -18.22 3.10
CA LEU A 27 -11.85 -18.92 3.09
C LEU A 27 -11.54 -19.63 4.40
N SER A 28 -11.94 -19.06 5.54
CA SER A 28 -11.78 -19.72 6.85
C SER A 28 -12.59 -21.01 6.90
N LEU A 29 -13.87 -20.97 6.52
CA LEU A 29 -14.72 -22.16 6.45
C LEU A 29 -14.19 -23.19 5.44
N PHE A 30 -13.71 -22.72 4.29
CA PHE A 30 -13.10 -23.58 3.28
C PHE A 30 -11.86 -24.31 3.82
N ALA A 31 -10.96 -23.58 4.48
CA ALA A 31 -9.78 -24.18 5.11
C ALA A 31 -10.18 -25.21 6.19
N PHE A 32 -11.26 -24.96 6.94
CA PHE A 32 -11.74 -25.89 7.94
C PHE A 32 -12.23 -27.19 7.29
N ILE A 33 -13.07 -27.07 6.26
CA ILE A 33 -13.59 -28.23 5.52
C ILE A 33 -12.44 -29.01 4.89
N ALA A 34 -11.46 -28.31 4.29
CA ALA A 34 -10.31 -28.96 3.68
C ALA A 34 -9.47 -29.74 4.70
N ALA A 35 -9.19 -29.16 5.87
CA ALA A 35 -8.48 -29.86 6.94
C ALA A 35 -9.24 -31.09 7.47
N MET A 36 -10.58 -31.04 7.54
CA MET A 36 -11.38 -32.20 7.95
C MET A 36 -11.41 -33.29 6.87
N VAL A 37 -11.60 -32.92 5.61
CA VAL A 37 -11.80 -33.87 4.50
C VAL A 37 -10.49 -34.51 4.05
N PHE A 38 -9.42 -33.73 3.91
CA PHE A 38 -8.17 -34.21 3.32
C PHE A 38 -7.14 -34.66 4.35
N GLU A 39 -7.13 -34.05 5.54
CA GLU A 39 -6.19 -34.39 6.62
C GLU A 39 -6.83 -35.19 7.75
N GLY A 40 -8.16 -35.41 7.70
CA GLY A 40 -8.88 -36.27 8.65
C GLY A 40 -9.06 -35.69 10.06
N HIS A 41 -8.86 -34.39 10.26
CA HIS A 41 -9.03 -33.76 11.58
C HIS A 41 -10.51 -33.65 11.98
N GLY A 42 -10.79 -33.77 13.28
CA GLY A 42 -12.12 -33.53 13.83
C GLY A 42 -12.47 -32.03 13.90
N PRO A 43 -13.77 -31.65 13.93
CA PRO A 43 -14.19 -30.25 13.92
C PRO A 43 -13.60 -29.39 15.06
N ILE A 44 -13.50 -29.95 16.27
CA ILE A 44 -12.95 -29.23 17.43
C ILE A 44 -11.44 -28.98 17.25
N ALA A 45 -10.69 -29.98 16.78
CA ALA A 45 -9.25 -29.83 16.54
C ALA A 45 -8.97 -28.73 15.51
N VAL A 46 -9.77 -28.65 14.43
CA VAL A 46 -9.64 -27.59 13.42
C VAL A 46 -9.94 -26.21 14.00
N ILE A 47 -10.97 -26.08 14.85
CA ILE A 47 -11.27 -24.82 15.55
C ILE A 47 -10.13 -24.41 16.48
N GLU A 48 -9.53 -25.36 17.20
CA GLU A 48 -8.37 -25.12 18.06
C GLU A 48 -7.15 -24.68 17.25
N MET A 49 -6.85 -25.32 16.11
CA MET A 49 -5.77 -24.91 15.20
C MET A 49 -5.97 -23.47 14.71
N TRP A 50 -7.19 -23.12 14.32
CA TRP A 50 -7.53 -21.77 13.88
C TRP A 50 -7.38 -20.74 15.00
N GLY A 51 -7.93 -21.03 16.18
CA GLY A 51 -7.87 -20.15 17.34
C GLY A 51 -6.45 -19.92 17.85
N ASN A 52 -5.64 -20.99 17.92
CA ASN A 52 -4.22 -20.91 18.29
C ASN A 52 -3.40 -20.13 17.25
N GLY A 53 -3.80 -20.18 15.98
CA GLY A 53 -3.17 -19.43 14.89
C GLY A 53 -3.54 -17.95 14.81
N PHE A 54 -4.70 -17.57 15.34
CA PHE A 54 -5.38 -16.31 15.04
C PHE A 54 -4.55 -15.03 15.31
N TRP A 55 -3.68 -15.06 16.33
CA TRP A 55 -2.88 -13.90 16.73
C TRP A 55 -1.43 -13.94 16.25
N ASN A 56 -1.03 -14.97 15.51
CA ASN A 56 0.38 -15.22 15.17
C ASN A 56 1.01 -14.18 14.24
N LEU A 57 0.19 -13.38 13.53
CA LEU A 57 0.68 -12.34 12.63
C LEU A 57 0.48 -10.92 13.17
N LEU A 58 0.15 -10.71 14.45
CA LEU A 58 -0.15 -9.37 14.99
C LEU A 58 0.94 -8.33 14.68
N THR A 59 2.22 -8.67 14.88
CA THR A 59 3.34 -7.78 14.56
C THR A 59 3.35 -7.43 13.08
N PHE A 60 3.21 -8.43 12.21
CA PHE A 60 3.17 -8.23 10.76
C PHE A 60 1.96 -7.38 10.33
N SER A 61 0.77 -7.62 10.90
CA SER A 61 -0.43 -6.83 10.67
C SER A 61 -0.23 -5.36 11.03
N MET A 62 0.40 -5.09 12.18
CA MET A 62 0.69 -3.72 12.61
C MET A 62 1.73 -3.06 11.70
N GLN A 63 2.75 -3.80 11.27
CA GLN A 63 3.72 -3.30 10.29
C GLN A 63 3.01 -2.93 8.99
N MET A 64 2.09 -3.75 8.50
CA MET A 64 1.38 -3.47 7.25
C MET A 64 0.42 -2.28 7.35
N LEU A 65 -0.28 -2.16 8.49
CA LEU A 65 -1.09 -0.98 8.79
C LEU A 65 -0.23 0.29 8.80
N LEU A 66 0.95 0.24 9.43
CA LEU A 66 1.86 1.36 9.47
C LEU A 66 2.41 1.73 8.09
N VAL A 67 2.67 0.76 7.19
CA VAL A 67 3.10 1.08 5.82
C VAL A 67 2.06 1.95 5.12
N LEU A 68 0.78 1.56 5.21
CA LEU A 68 -0.32 2.32 4.64
C LEU A 68 -0.48 3.69 5.31
N VAL A 69 -0.57 3.72 6.63
CA VAL A 69 -0.90 4.92 7.40
C VAL A 69 0.22 5.96 7.30
N THR A 70 1.48 5.55 7.46
CA THR A 70 2.62 6.46 7.34
C THR A 70 2.83 6.92 5.91
N GLY A 71 2.61 6.04 4.93
CA GLY A 71 2.57 6.38 3.50
C GLY A 71 1.53 7.46 3.21
N PHE A 72 0.30 7.30 3.71
CA PHE A 72 -0.77 8.27 3.58
C PHE A 72 -0.40 9.62 4.22
N MET A 73 0.08 9.59 5.46
CA MET A 73 0.44 10.81 6.18
C MET A 73 1.51 11.59 5.43
N LEU A 74 2.55 10.92 4.94
CA LEU A 74 3.62 11.58 4.18
C LEU A 74 3.12 12.16 2.86
N ALA A 75 2.31 11.40 2.10
CA ALA A 75 1.72 11.83 0.84
C ALA A 75 0.82 13.07 1.00
N SER A 76 0.17 13.19 2.16
CA SER A 76 -0.78 14.27 2.46
C SER A 76 -0.11 15.58 2.88
N THR A 77 1.21 15.61 3.04
CA THR A 77 1.94 16.81 3.50
C THR A 77 1.87 17.96 2.49
N PRO A 78 1.93 19.23 2.94
CA PRO A 78 1.94 20.39 2.05
C PRO A 78 3.09 20.38 1.04
N LEU A 79 4.24 19.84 1.43
CA LEU A 79 5.40 19.71 0.56
C LEU A 79 5.10 18.79 -0.63
N VAL A 80 4.59 17.59 -0.37
CA VAL A 80 4.26 16.62 -1.44
C VAL A 80 3.18 17.18 -2.35
N ARG A 81 2.10 17.74 -1.81
CA ARG A 81 1.06 18.40 -2.62
C ARG A 81 1.61 19.52 -3.51
N GLY A 82 2.49 20.36 -2.98
CA GLY A 82 3.15 21.42 -3.73
C GLY A 82 4.01 20.89 -4.88
N ILE A 83 4.75 19.80 -4.65
CA ILE A 83 5.54 19.12 -5.69
C ILE A 83 4.61 18.56 -6.78
N LEU A 84 3.55 17.84 -6.40
CA LEU A 84 2.60 17.27 -7.35
C LEU A 84 1.92 18.34 -8.21
N ASN A 85 1.51 19.47 -7.63
CA ASN A 85 0.92 20.58 -8.39
C ASN A 85 1.91 21.18 -9.41
N ARG A 86 3.21 21.25 -9.08
CA ARG A 86 4.25 21.72 -10.00
C ARG A 86 4.52 20.73 -11.12
N ILE A 87 4.55 19.43 -10.81
CA ILE A 87 4.72 18.38 -11.82
C ILE A 87 3.50 18.33 -12.76
N ALA A 88 2.29 18.57 -12.24
CA ALA A 88 1.07 18.56 -13.05
C ALA A 88 1.13 19.59 -14.19
N ALA A 89 1.79 20.73 -13.95
CA ALA A 89 1.98 21.80 -14.94
C ALA A 89 2.84 21.40 -16.15
N LEU A 90 3.49 20.23 -16.12
CA LEU A 90 4.23 19.68 -17.26
C LEU A 90 3.31 19.03 -18.32
N ALA A 91 2.07 18.69 -17.96
CA ALA A 91 1.12 18.08 -18.89
C ALA A 91 0.20 19.16 -19.50
N SER A 92 0.13 19.20 -20.83
CA SER A 92 -0.76 20.11 -21.57
C SER A 92 -1.80 19.37 -22.42
N THR A 93 -1.71 18.04 -22.52
CA THR A 93 -2.63 17.21 -23.31
C THR A 93 -3.14 16.03 -22.49
N PRO A 94 -4.34 15.49 -22.81
CA PRO A 94 -4.90 14.33 -22.12
C PRO A 94 -3.94 13.14 -22.11
N GLY A 95 -3.25 12.91 -23.24
CA GLY A 95 -2.27 11.85 -23.37
C GLY A 95 -1.06 12.02 -22.45
N GLN A 96 -0.52 13.23 -22.35
CA GLN A 96 0.58 13.53 -21.42
C GLN A 96 0.13 13.36 -19.97
N ALA A 97 -1.10 13.78 -19.62
CA ALA A 97 -1.64 13.60 -18.28
C ALA A 97 -1.71 12.11 -17.89
N ILE A 98 -2.18 11.23 -18.80
CA ILE A 98 -2.22 9.78 -18.56
C ILE A 98 -0.81 9.20 -18.36
N VAL A 99 0.15 9.53 -19.23
CA VAL A 99 1.53 9.01 -19.11
C VAL A 99 2.17 9.50 -17.81
N LEU A 100 2.03 10.79 -17.51
CA LEU A 100 2.65 11.42 -16.36
C LEU A 100 2.06 10.91 -15.05
N VAL A 101 0.73 10.78 -14.94
CA VAL A 101 0.11 10.23 -13.73
C VAL A 101 0.53 8.79 -13.49
N THR A 102 0.60 7.98 -14.55
CA THR A 102 1.02 6.58 -14.46
C THR A 102 2.46 6.50 -13.97
N PHE A 103 3.36 7.27 -14.57
CA PHE A 103 4.78 7.26 -14.23
C PHE A 103 5.05 7.72 -12.79
N VAL A 104 4.40 8.81 -12.35
CA VAL A 104 4.52 9.29 -10.96
C VAL A 104 3.95 8.29 -9.97
N ALA A 105 2.81 7.67 -10.28
CA ALA A 105 2.22 6.65 -9.42
C ALA A 105 3.10 5.39 -9.31
N LEU A 106 3.70 4.95 -10.43
CA LEU A 106 4.67 3.85 -10.43
C LEU A 106 5.88 4.15 -9.52
N ILE A 107 6.47 5.34 -9.63
CA ILE A 107 7.57 5.76 -8.73
C ILE A 107 7.11 5.72 -7.28
N ALA A 108 5.98 6.36 -6.99
CA ALA A 108 5.48 6.47 -5.62
C ALA A 108 5.18 5.09 -5.02
N SER A 109 4.51 4.20 -5.76
CA SER A 109 4.21 2.82 -5.35
C SER A 109 5.44 1.94 -5.24
N TRP A 110 6.45 2.14 -6.08
CA TRP A 110 7.73 1.44 -5.98
C TRP A 110 8.50 1.84 -4.72
N ILE A 111 8.45 3.12 -4.32
CA ILE A 111 9.06 3.58 -3.07
C ILE A 111 8.28 3.04 -1.86
N ASN A 112 6.97 3.26 -1.83
CA ASN A 112 6.09 2.77 -0.78
C ASN A 112 4.66 2.67 -1.30
N TRP A 113 4.07 1.48 -1.16
CA TRP A 113 2.78 1.19 -1.75
C TRP A 113 1.62 1.98 -1.12
N GLY A 114 1.68 2.23 0.20
CA GLY A 114 0.73 3.09 0.90
C GLY A 114 0.81 4.56 0.47
N PHE A 115 2.03 5.04 0.27
CA PHE A 115 2.30 6.37 -0.28
C PHE A 115 1.83 6.49 -1.73
N GLY A 116 2.11 5.48 -2.56
CA GLY A 116 1.74 5.45 -3.98
C GLY A 116 0.24 5.51 -4.22
N LEU A 117 -0.56 4.80 -3.42
CA LEU A 117 -2.03 4.85 -3.50
C LEU A 117 -2.56 6.28 -3.31
N VAL A 118 -2.00 7.02 -2.35
CA VAL A 118 -2.45 8.38 -2.03
C VAL A 118 -1.88 9.40 -3.01
N VAL A 119 -0.59 9.30 -3.35
CA VAL A 119 0.04 10.16 -4.35
C VAL A 119 -0.65 10.04 -5.69
N GLY A 120 -0.99 8.82 -6.13
CA GLY A 120 -1.71 8.60 -7.39
C GLY A 120 -3.04 9.37 -7.42
N ALA A 121 -3.85 9.24 -6.36
CA ALA A 121 -5.13 9.94 -6.26
C ALA A 121 -4.97 11.47 -6.21
N LEU A 122 -4.06 11.98 -5.36
CA LEU A 122 -3.79 13.42 -5.25
C LEU A 122 -3.28 14.00 -6.57
N PHE A 123 -2.42 13.28 -7.26
CA PHE A 123 -1.83 13.74 -8.52
C PHE A 123 -2.82 13.69 -9.68
N ALA A 124 -3.68 12.67 -9.73
CA ALA A 124 -4.79 12.62 -10.68
C ALA A 124 -5.73 13.82 -10.51
N LYS A 125 -6.08 14.20 -9.27
CA LYS A 125 -6.85 15.42 -9.01
C LYS A 125 -6.12 16.68 -9.50
N ALA A 126 -4.83 16.81 -9.19
CA ALA A 126 -4.02 17.95 -9.61
C ALA A 126 -3.96 18.09 -11.14
N LEU A 127 -3.81 16.98 -11.86
CA LEU A 127 -3.84 16.95 -13.34
C LEU A 127 -5.22 17.27 -13.90
N ALA A 128 -6.29 16.72 -13.33
CA ALA A 128 -7.65 16.95 -13.80
C ALA A 128 -8.11 18.41 -13.64
N ARG A 129 -7.54 19.17 -12.70
CA ARG A 129 -7.76 20.62 -12.58
C ARG A 129 -7.10 21.42 -13.72
N GLN A 130 -6.05 20.88 -14.34
CA GLN A 130 -5.25 21.59 -15.36
C GLN A 130 -5.55 21.13 -16.79
N VAL A 131 -5.80 19.84 -16.96
CA VAL A 131 -6.00 19.19 -18.25
C VAL A 131 -7.37 18.55 -18.27
N ARG A 132 -8.17 18.91 -19.27
CA ARG A 132 -9.44 18.25 -19.56
C ARG A 132 -9.16 16.85 -20.11
N VAL A 133 -9.25 15.82 -19.27
CA VAL A 133 -8.92 14.42 -19.59
C VAL A 133 -10.03 13.48 -19.11
N HIS A 134 -10.18 12.33 -19.77
CA HIS A 134 -11.11 11.29 -19.34
C HIS A 134 -10.80 10.84 -17.91
N TYR A 135 -11.60 11.32 -16.95
CA TYR A 135 -11.28 11.24 -15.53
C TYR A 135 -11.25 9.80 -15.00
N PRO A 136 -12.17 8.89 -15.37
CA PRO A 136 -12.09 7.49 -14.97
C PRO A 136 -10.77 6.82 -15.37
N LEU A 137 -10.30 7.03 -16.61
CA LEU A 137 -9.02 6.47 -17.05
C LEU A 137 -7.84 7.14 -16.34
N LEU A 138 -7.89 8.45 -16.05
CA LEU A 138 -6.84 9.12 -15.27
C LEU A 138 -6.69 8.48 -13.88
N ILE A 139 -7.82 8.20 -13.21
CA ILE A 139 -7.83 7.53 -11.90
C ILE A 139 -7.37 6.08 -12.02
N ALA A 140 -7.84 5.34 -13.03
CA ALA A 140 -7.36 3.98 -13.28
C ALA A 140 -5.85 3.94 -13.58
N SER A 141 -5.34 4.94 -14.30
CA SER A 141 -3.92 5.08 -14.62
C SER A 141 -3.09 5.36 -13.39
N ALA A 142 -3.57 6.22 -12.49
CA ALA A 142 -2.95 6.44 -11.19
C ALA A 142 -2.95 5.15 -10.34
N TYR A 143 -4.08 4.43 -10.27
CA TYR A 143 -4.17 3.18 -9.51
C TYR A 143 -3.29 2.06 -10.09
N SER A 144 -3.12 2.01 -11.42
CA SER A 144 -2.24 1.03 -12.08
C SER A 144 -0.78 1.15 -11.64
N GLY A 145 -0.37 2.31 -11.11
CA GLY A 145 0.92 2.51 -10.46
C GLY A 145 1.20 1.47 -9.38
N PHE A 146 0.15 0.96 -8.73
CA PHE A 146 0.25 -0.06 -7.71
C PHE A 146 0.89 -1.35 -8.21
N ILE A 147 0.85 -1.68 -9.51
CA ILE A 147 1.34 -2.98 -10.03
C ILE A 147 2.80 -3.31 -9.69
N VAL A 148 3.65 -2.29 -9.49
CA VAL A 148 5.08 -2.47 -9.17
C VAL A 148 5.36 -2.60 -7.68
N TRP A 149 4.34 -2.47 -6.82
CA TRP A 149 4.49 -2.29 -5.38
C TRP A 149 5.32 -3.40 -4.71
N HIS A 150 5.10 -4.65 -5.12
CA HIS A 150 5.70 -5.81 -4.45
C HIS A 150 7.18 -6.00 -4.80
N GLY A 151 7.59 -5.57 -5.99
CA GLY A 151 9.00 -5.53 -6.41
C GLY A 151 9.71 -4.23 -6.01
N GLY A 152 9.06 -3.39 -5.19
CA GLY A 152 9.56 -2.10 -4.72
C GLY A 152 10.24 -2.15 -3.35
N LEU A 153 10.70 -0.97 -2.91
CA LEU A 153 11.41 -0.77 -1.64
C LEU A 153 10.55 -1.07 -0.41
N ALA A 154 9.22 -1.09 -0.55
CA ALA A 154 8.26 -1.46 0.50
C ALA A 154 7.56 -2.80 0.23
N GLY A 155 8.17 -3.70 -0.57
CA GLY A 155 7.64 -5.02 -0.84
C GLY A 155 7.49 -5.83 0.45
N SER A 156 6.25 -6.17 0.82
CA SER A 156 5.95 -6.79 2.12
C SER A 156 6.76 -8.06 2.39
N ILE A 157 6.71 -9.03 1.48
CA ILE A 157 7.37 -10.32 1.69
C ILE A 157 8.90 -10.18 1.59
N PRO A 158 9.48 -9.52 0.56
CA PRO A 158 10.92 -9.30 0.52
C PRO A 158 11.49 -8.63 1.78
N LEU A 159 10.78 -7.67 2.37
CA LEU A 159 11.22 -7.02 3.60
C LEU A 159 10.99 -7.88 4.86
N VAL A 160 9.93 -8.70 4.91
CA VAL A 160 9.72 -9.66 6.01
C VAL A 160 10.85 -10.67 6.05
N ILE A 161 11.17 -11.31 4.92
CA ILE A 161 12.19 -12.37 4.88
C ILE A 161 13.62 -11.83 5.01
N ALA A 162 13.82 -10.52 4.80
CA ALA A 162 15.06 -9.82 5.11
C ALA A 162 15.19 -9.43 6.60
N THR A 163 14.18 -9.70 7.43
CA THR A 163 14.16 -9.33 8.85
C THR A 163 14.49 -10.54 9.73
N ASP A 164 15.52 -10.44 10.55
CA ASP A 164 15.88 -11.49 11.51
C ASP A 164 14.70 -11.90 12.40
N GLY A 165 14.51 -13.22 12.57
CA GLY A 165 13.45 -13.77 13.41
C GLY A 165 12.05 -13.67 12.82
N HIS A 166 11.90 -13.46 11.51
CA HIS A 166 10.59 -13.57 10.85
C HIS A 166 9.98 -14.98 11.02
N PHE A 167 8.66 -15.09 10.89
CA PHE A 167 7.89 -16.30 11.22
C PHE A 167 8.20 -17.54 10.34
N THR A 168 9.04 -17.40 9.32
CA THR A 168 9.52 -18.50 8.48
C THR A 168 11.05 -18.66 8.48
N ALA A 169 11.77 -17.94 9.34
CA ALA A 169 13.23 -17.91 9.33
C ALA A 169 13.84 -19.30 9.56
N ASP A 170 13.21 -20.14 10.39
CA ASP A 170 13.66 -21.52 10.64
C ASP A 170 13.53 -22.44 9.41
N LEU A 171 12.66 -22.09 8.46
CA LEU A 171 12.40 -22.88 7.25
C LEU A 171 13.26 -22.43 6.07
N ILE A 172 13.41 -21.12 5.87
CA ILE A 172 14.02 -20.55 4.67
C ILE A 172 15.30 -19.74 4.94
N GLY A 173 15.67 -19.54 6.21
CA GLY A 173 16.71 -18.59 6.59
C GLY A 173 16.30 -17.14 6.36
N VAL A 174 17.23 -16.21 6.58
CA VAL A 174 17.03 -14.78 6.28
C VAL A 174 17.55 -14.51 4.87
N ILE A 175 16.70 -13.95 4.01
CA ILE A 175 17.02 -13.65 2.61
C ILE A 175 17.11 -12.14 2.42
N GLY A 176 18.29 -11.65 2.05
CA GLY A 176 18.56 -10.22 1.94
C GLY A 176 17.83 -9.53 0.78
N THR A 177 17.72 -8.21 0.86
CA THR A 177 17.11 -7.40 -0.22
C THR A 177 17.95 -7.40 -1.51
N SER A 178 19.24 -7.73 -1.44
CA SER A 178 20.12 -7.91 -2.62
C SER A 178 19.67 -9.08 -3.51
N GLU A 179 19.10 -10.13 -2.92
CA GLU A 179 18.66 -11.34 -3.62
C GLU A 179 17.19 -11.27 -4.06
N THR A 180 16.48 -10.23 -3.63
CA THR A 180 15.04 -10.07 -3.88
C THR A 180 14.75 -8.74 -4.59
N ILE A 181 14.61 -7.64 -3.86
CA ILE A 181 14.27 -6.31 -4.39
C ILE A 181 15.31 -5.83 -5.42
N PHE A 182 16.60 -5.99 -5.11
CA PHE A 182 17.69 -5.53 -5.96
C PHE A 182 18.23 -6.62 -6.90
N ALA A 183 17.59 -7.79 -6.95
CA ALA A 183 17.95 -8.82 -7.91
C ALA A 183 17.67 -8.35 -9.34
N PHE A 184 18.57 -8.73 -10.26
CA PHE A 184 18.50 -8.29 -11.66
C PHE A 184 17.15 -8.61 -12.32
N PHE A 185 16.60 -9.81 -12.10
CA PHE A 185 15.33 -10.20 -12.70
C PHE A 185 14.17 -9.31 -12.23
N ASN A 186 14.15 -8.93 -10.95
CA ASN A 186 13.13 -8.05 -10.41
C ASN A 186 13.28 -6.64 -11.02
N LEU A 187 14.49 -6.09 -11.01
CA LEU A 187 14.75 -4.77 -11.59
C LEU A 187 14.42 -4.71 -13.08
N ALA A 188 14.72 -5.76 -13.84
CA ALA A 188 14.37 -5.86 -15.26
C ALA A 188 12.85 -5.83 -15.48
N ILE A 189 12.07 -6.56 -14.67
CA ILE A 189 10.60 -6.54 -14.72
C ILE A 189 10.07 -5.16 -14.37
N ILE A 190 10.59 -4.53 -13.32
CA ILE A 190 10.19 -3.18 -12.90
C ILE A 190 10.45 -2.17 -14.03
N VAL A 191 11.65 -2.16 -14.63
CA VAL A 191 11.98 -1.29 -15.76
C VAL A 191 11.03 -1.51 -16.93
N ALA A 192 10.73 -2.78 -17.26
CA ALA A 192 9.77 -3.09 -18.31
C ALA A 192 8.36 -2.52 -18.00
N LEU A 193 7.88 -2.67 -16.76
CA LEU A 193 6.58 -2.12 -16.33
C LEU A 193 6.54 -0.59 -16.37
N PHE A 194 7.65 0.07 -16.05
CA PHE A 194 7.79 1.52 -16.16
C PHE A 194 7.66 2.05 -17.59
N ILE A 195 7.86 1.20 -18.60
CA ILE A 195 7.68 1.54 -20.02
C ILE A 195 6.29 1.10 -20.49
N VAL A 196 5.93 -0.17 -20.23
CA VAL A 196 4.71 -0.80 -20.78
C VAL A 196 3.45 -0.17 -20.19
N VAL A 197 3.38 0.05 -18.88
CA VAL A 197 2.15 0.48 -18.23
C VAL A 197 1.71 1.90 -18.66
N PRO A 198 2.60 2.93 -18.68
CA PRO A 198 2.22 4.24 -19.22
C PRO A 198 1.80 4.19 -20.69
N MET A 199 2.45 3.35 -21.50
CA MET A 199 2.07 3.18 -22.91
C MET A 199 0.68 2.55 -23.06
N VAL A 200 0.40 1.46 -22.34
CA VAL A 200 -0.90 0.78 -22.38
C VAL A 200 -2.01 1.73 -21.92
N ASN A 201 -1.82 2.42 -20.79
CA ASN A 201 -2.80 3.40 -20.30
C ASN A 201 -3.04 4.52 -21.33
N ARG A 202 -1.98 5.02 -21.96
CA ARG A 202 -2.08 6.04 -23.01
C ARG A 202 -2.88 5.56 -24.22
N LEU A 203 -2.71 4.30 -24.61
CA LEU A 203 -3.43 3.66 -25.72
C LEU A 203 -4.90 3.37 -25.38
N MET A 204 -5.26 3.33 -24.10
CA MET A 204 -6.63 3.19 -23.62
C MET A 204 -7.42 4.50 -23.59
N LEU A 205 -6.78 5.65 -23.89
CA LEU A 205 -7.46 6.95 -23.92
C LEU A 205 -8.60 6.91 -24.96
N PRO A 206 -9.87 7.10 -24.53
CA PRO A 206 -11.01 7.09 -25.45
C PRO A 206 -11.05 8.34 -26.33
N SER A 207 -11.96 8.34 -27.31
CA SER A 207 -12.26 9.54 -28.09
C SER A 207 -12.92 10.62 -27.22
N GLU A 208 -12.97 11.85 -27.72
CA GLU A 208 -13.58 12.97 -27.00
C GLU A 208 -15.08 12.76 -26.75
N GLU A 209 -15.78 12.07 -27.67
CA GLU A 209 -17.20 11.73 -27.55
C GLU A 209 -17.50 10.69 -26.46
N GLU A 210 -16.56 9.77 -26.21
CA GLU A 210 -16.68 8.72 -25.18
C GLU A 210 -16.08 9.16 -23.83
N SER A 211 -15.53 10.38 -23.76
CA SER A 211 -14.82 10.87 -22.58
C SER A 211 -15.74 11.49 -21.53
N THR A 212 -15.80 10.87 -20.36
CA THR A 212 -16.34 11.46 -19.12
C THR A 212 -15.32 12.39 -18.46
N TYR A 213 -15.71 13.64 -18.19
CA TYR A 213 -14.90 14.65 -17.50
C TYR A 213 -15.44 14.90 -16.09
N VAL A 214 -14.57 15.36 -15.20
CA VAL A 214 -14.94 15.83 -13.86
C VAL A 214 -14.98 17.35 -13.84
N ASP A 215 -15.89 17.93 -13.06
CA ASP A 215 -15.89 19.37 -12.78
C ASP A 215 -14.69 19.73 -11.88
N PRO A 216 -13.77 20.61 -12.30
CA PRO A 216 -12.64 21.01 -11.46
C PRO A 216 -13.04 21.58 -10.09
N ALA A 217 -14.24 22.16 -9.95
CA ALA A 217 -14.70 22.76 -8.69
C ALA A 217 -14.90 21.72 -7.57
N VAL A 218 -15.18 20.46 -7.90
CA VAL A 218 -15.35 19.39 -6.89
C VAL A 218 -14.02 18.75 -6.47
N LEU A 219 -12.91 19.16 -7.12
CA LEU A 219 -11.60 18.60 -6.86
C LEU A 219 -10.84 19.36 -5.78
N ASP A 220 -11.25 20.56 -5.40
CA ASP A 220 -10.54 21.41 -4.45
C ASP A 220 -10.33 20.72 -3.11
N ASP A 221 -9.13 20.90 -2.55
CA ASP A 221 -8.82 20.35 -1.24
C ASP A 221 -9.50 21.21 -0.16
N GLU A 222 -9.97 20.58 0.92
CA GLU A 222 -10.49 21.33 2.05
C GLU A 222 -9.42 22.31 2.57
N PRO A 223 -9.83 23.56 2.90
CA PRO A 223 -8.89 24.54 3.43
C PRO A 223 -8.30 24.05 4.75
N ASP A 224 -7.01 24.31 4.94
CA ASP A 224 -6.31 24.07 6.20
C ASP A 224 -7.08 24.77 7.33
N THR A 225 -7.51 24.02 8.33
CA THR A 225 -8.26 24.59 9.46
C THR A 225 -7.38 25.57 10.22
N ALA A 226 -7.90 26.77 10.47
CA ALA A 226 -7.18 27.81 11.19
C ALA A 226 -6.80 27.34 12.61
N VAL A 227 -5.53 27.51 12.98
CA VAL A 227 -5.04 27.16 14.31
C VAL A 227 -5.59 28.18 15.31
N THR A 228 -6.39 27.71 16.27
CA THR A 228 -6.85 28.50 17.42
C THR A 228 -6.06 28.09 18.66
N ILE A 229 -5.47 29.07 19.36
CA ILE A 229 -4.76 28.85 20.62
C ILE A 229 -5.61 29.46 21.73
N ASN A 230 -6.28 28.61 22.50
CA ASN A 230 -7.18 29.02 23.58
C ASN A 230 -6.72 28.51 24.96
N ARG A 231 -5.84 27.51 25.00
CA ARG A 231 -5.33 26.88 26.22
C ARG A 231 -3.82 26.68 26.15
N PRO A 232 -3.12 26.63 27.30
CA PRO A 232 -1.69 26.34 27.34
C PRO A 232 -1.28 25.07 26.59
N ALA A 233 -2.11 24.01 26.62
CA ALA A 233 -1.87 22.77 25.88
C ALA A 233 -1.82 22.96 24.36
N ASP A 234 -2.57 23.93 23.82
CA ASP A 234 -2.63 24.18 22.38
C ASP A 234 -1.27 24.66 21.84
N HIS A 235 -0.40 25.22 22.69
CA HIS A 235 0.99 25.53 22.32
C HIS A 235 1.82 24.27 22.05
N LEU A 236 1.65 23.21 22.85
CA LEU A 236 2.35 21.94 22.64
C LEU A 236 1.79 21.22 21.42
N GLU A 237 0.46 21.19 21.27
CA GLU A 237 -0.21 20.60 20.10
C GLU A 237 0.22 21.26 18.78
N ASN A 238 0.60 22.54 18.82
CA ASN A 238 1.05 23.32 17.65
C ASN A 238 2.57 23.60 17.63
N SER A 239 3.35 22.96 18.51
CA SER A 239 4.80 23.22 18.59
C SER A 239 5.57 22.57 17.46
N ARG A 240 6.14 23.40 16.58
CA ARG A 240 7.05 22.94 15.52
C ARG A 240 8.37 22.42 16.05
N ILE A 241 8.87 23.05 17.11
CA ILE A 241 10.12 22.66 17.75
C ILE A 241 9.99 21.23 18.30
N LEU A 242 8.88 20.91 18.95
CA LEU A 242 8.64 19.56 19.47
C LEU A 242 8.62 18.53 18.34
N ALA A 243 7.85 18.80 17.27
CA ALA A 243 7.79 17.91 16.11
C ALA A 243 9.17 17.72 15.47
N TRP A 244 9.95 18.79 15.30
CA TRP A 244 11.28 18.72 14.68
C TRP A 244 12.31 18.03 15.56
N LEU A 245 12.35 18.30 16.87
CA LEU A 245 13.27 17.61 17.77
C LEU A 245 13.07 16.09 17.72
N VAL A 246 11.82 15.64 17.83
CA VAL A 246 11.49 14.21 17.72
C VAL A 246 11.73 13.70 16.30
N GLY A 247 11.25 14.42 15.29
CA GLY A 247 11.39 14.10 13.87
C GLY A 247 12.85 13.86 13.46
N PHE A 248 13.72 14.84 13.71
CA PHE A 248 15.14 14.77 13.37
C PHE A 248 15.90 13.76 14.22
N SER A 249 15.51 13.52 15.48
CA SER A 249 16.11 12.44 16.27
C SER A 249 15.89 11.07 15.63
N GLY A 250 14.71 10.83 15.05
CA GLY A 250 14.46 9.61 14.28
C GLY A 250 15.28 9.54 12.99
N LEU A 251 15.41 10.65 12.24
CA LEU A 251 16.28 10.65 11.07
C LEU A 251 17.75 10.40 11.42
N ALA A 252 18.22 10.91 12.57
CA ALA A 252 19.56 10.63 13.08
C ALA A 252 19.75 9.15 13.41
N PHE A 253 18.74 8.49 14.01
CA PHE A 253 18.75 7.04 14.22
C PHE A 253 18.83 6.28 12.88
N ILE A 254 18.04 6.66 11.88
CA ILE A 254 18.07 6.03 10.55
C ILE A 254 19.46 6.16 9.92
N PHE A 255 20.07 7.35 9.99
CA PHE A 255 21.42 7.56 9.50
C PHE A 255 22.43 6.65 10.22
N GLN A 256 22.38 6.60 11.55
CA GLN A 256 23.25 5.74 12.34
C GLN A 256 23.05 4.24 12.02
N TYR A 257 21.80 3.81 11.86
CA TYR A 257 21.45 2.43 11.51
C TYR A 257 22.13 1.97 10.21
N PHE A 258 22.06 2.79 9.15
CA PHE A 258 22.71 2.47 7.88
C PHE A 258 24.24 2.58 7.96
N MET A 259 24.77 3.53 8.73
CA MET A 259 26.23 3.64 8.96
C MET A 259 26.81 2.41 9.68
N ASN A 260 25.99 1.73 10.48
CA ASN A 260 26.36 0.47 11.16
C ASN A 260 26.14 -0.77 10.29
N GLY A 261 25.83 -0.63 9.00
CA GLY A 261 25.61 -1.74 8.07
C GLY A 261 24.20 -2.33 8.09
N GLY A 262 23.23 -1.65 8.71
CA GLY A 262 21.84 -2.10 8.71
C GLY A 262 21.20 -2.14 7.31
N GLY A 263 20.43 -3.19 7.02
CA GLY A 263 19.72 -3.37 5.76
C GLY A 263 18.29 -2.81 5.76
N LEU A 264 17.66 -2.73 4.58
CA LEU A 264 16.23 -2.40 4.48
C LEU A 264 15.37 -3.54 5.05
N ASN A 265 14.42 -3.17 5.91
CA ASN A 265 13.37 -4.03 6.44
C ASN A 265 12.09 -3.22 6.68
N LEU A 266 10.98 -3.88 7.03
CA LEU A 266 9.68 -3.22 7.23
C LEU A 266 9.71 -2.14 8.31
N ASN A 267 10.38 -2.41 9.43
CA ASN A 267 10.42 -1.46 10.55
C ASN A 267 11.17 -0.19 10.15
N ILE A 268 12.30 -0.31 9.45
CA ILE A 268 13.10 0.82 9.00
C ILE A 268 12.34 1.66 7.97
N VAL A 269 11.62 1.02 7.03
CA VAL A 269 10.77 1.74 6.07
C VAL A 269 9.65 2.49 6.79
N ASN A 270 8.90 1.83 7.68
CA ASN A 270 7.83 2.45 8.46
C ASN A 270 8.34 3.61 9.32
N PHE A 271 9.49 3.42 9.96
CA PHE A 271 10.14 4.43 10.79
C PHE A 271 10.53 5.64 9.94
N MET A 272 11.17 5.44 8.78
CA MET A 272 11.53 6.54 7.89
C MET A 272 10.30 7.35 7.46
N PHE A 273 9.23 6.69 7.03
CA PHE A 273 8.00 7.35 6.60
C PHE A 273 7.31 8.11 7.73
N LEU A 274 7.24 7.51 8.93
CA LEU A 274 6.66 8.15 10.11
C LEU A 274 7.41 9.43 10.49
N PHE A 275 8.74 9.38 10.59
CA PHE A 275 9.52 10.52 11.04
C PHE A 275 9.63 11.62 9.99
N LEU A 276 9.64 11.27 8.69
CA LEU A 276 9.46 12.25 7.63
C LEU A 276 8.08 12.93 7.70
N ALA A 277 7.01 12.17 7.95
CA ALA A 277 5.68 12.73 8.12
C ALA A 277 5.60 13.68 9.33
N ILE A 278 6.22 13.32 10.47
CA ILE A 278 6.31 14.19 11.66
C ILE A 278 6.94 15.55 11.31
N ILE A 279 8.08 15.54 10.61
CA ILE A 279 8.80 16.77 10.24
C ILE A 279 7.96 17.62 9.27
N LEU A 280 7.39 16.98 8.25
CA LEU A 280 6.74 17.67 7.13
C LEU A 280 5.31 18.13 7.43
N HIS A 281 4.63 17.52 8.40
CA HIS A 281 3.37 18.07 8.96
C HIS A 281 3.60 19.28 9.87
N GLN A 282 4.85 19.50 10.28
CA GLN A 282 5.32 20.62 11.10
C GLN A 282 4.79 20.67 12.53
N THR A 283 3.55 20.24 12.82
CA THR A 283 2.98 20.26 14.17
C THR A 283 2.32 18.93 14.52
N PRO A 284 2.30 18.54 15.82
CA PRO A 284 1.59 17.35 16.27
C PRO A 284 0.10 17.35 15.87
N LYS A 285 -0.57 18.51 15.98
CA LYS A 285 -1.99 18.64 15.64
C LYS A 285 -2.28 18.27 14.18
N ARG A 286 -1.47 18.77 13.24
CA ARG A 286 -1.60 18.48 11.81
C ARG A 286 -1.33 17.02 11.49
N LEU A 287 -0.28 16.46 12.08
CA LEU A 287 0.04 15.04 11.94
C LEU A 287 -1.12 14.16 12.42
N LEU A 288 -1.68 14.44 13.61
CA LEU A 288 -2.79 13.67 14.18
C LEU A 288 -4.08 13.82 13.36
N GLY A 289 -4.34 15.00 12.79
CA GLY A 289 -5.42 15.19 11.83
C GLY A 289 -5.25 14.29 10.61
N SER A 290 -4.04 14.26 10.04
CA SER A 290 -3.72 13.37 8.91
C SER A 290 -3.79 11.89 9.29
N LEU A 291 -3.40 11.52 10.52
CA LEU A 291 -3.50 10.16 11.03
C LEU A 291 -4.96 9.70 11.11
N HIS A 292 -5.87 10.56 11.59
CA HIS A 292 -7.29 10.23 11.72
C HIS A 292 -7.94 9.87 10.38
N GLU A 293 -7.54 10.54 9.30
CA GLU A 293 -7.98 10.17 7.95
C GLU A 293 -7.27 8.91 7.45
N ALA A 294 -5.97 8.79 7.69
CA ALA A 294 -5.17 7.64 7.25
C ALA A 294 -5.67 6.30 7.80
N VAL A 295 -6.07 6.25 9.08
CA VAL A 295 -6.52 5.00 9.72
C VAL A 295 -7.81 4.45 9.13
N LYS A 296 -8.68 5.30 8.55
CA LYS A 296 -9.91 4.85 7.90
C LYS A 296 -9.62 3.89 6.73
N GLY A 297 -8.55 4.17 5.98
CA GLY A 297 -8.09 3.30 4.88
C GLY A 297 -7.50 1.96 5.33
N GLY A 298 -7.12 1.83 6.61
CA GLY A 298 -6.51 0.61 7.17
C GLY A 298 -7.49 -0.35 7.84
N SER A 299 -8.79 -0.04 7.87
CA SER A 299 -9.81 -0.84 8.58
C SER A 299 -9.83 -2.31 8.13
N GLY A 300 -9.69 -2.56 6.82
CA GLY A 300 -9.62 -3.91 6.25
C GLY A 300 -8.43 -4.71 6.77
N ILE A 301 -7.25 -4.08 6.92
CA ILE A 301 -6.05 -4.73 7.47
C ILE A 301 -6.31 -5.17 8.92
N VAL A 302 -6.89 -4.27 9.72
CA VAL A 302 -7.15 -4.51 11.14
C VAL A 302 -8.06 -5.71 11.35
N ILE A 303 -9.15 -5.82 10.58
CA ILE A 303 -10.12 -6.89 10.77
C ILE A 303 -9.74 -8.20 10.06
N GLN A 304 -9.10 -8.15 8.89
CA GLN A 304 -8.88 -9.35 8.07
C GLN A 304 -7.60 -10.11 8.44
N PHE A 305 -6.52 -9.43 8.84
CA PHE A 305 -5.24 -10.10 9.07
C PHE A 305 -5.26 -11.17 10.17
N PRO A 306 -5.97 -10.99 11.30
CA PRO A 306 -6.13 -12.06 12.28
C PRO A 306 -6.80 -13.32 11.70
N PHE A 307 -7.75 -13.16 10.77
CA PHE A 307 -8.35 -14.30 10.09
C PHE A 307 -7.38 -14.99 9.13
N TYR A 308 -6.54 -14.24 8.39
CA TYR A 308 -5.48 -14.83 7.58
C TYR A 308 -4.48 -15.64 8.42
N ALA A 309 -4.12 -15.13 9.60
CA ALA A 309 -3.29 -15.85 10.57
C ALA A 309 -3.97 -17.13 11.08
N GLY A 310 -5.27 -17.07 11.38
CA GLY A 310 -6.05 -18.25 11.75
C GLY A 310 -6.12 -19.30 10.62
N ILE A 311 -6.36 -18.87 9.37
CA ILE A 311 -6.34 -19.76 8.19
C ILE A 311 -4.97 -20.43 8.06
N MET A 312 -3.89 -19.64 8.16
CA MET A 312 -2.53 -20.16 8.14
C MET A 312 -2.31 -21.18 9.26
N GLY A 313 -2.78 -20.91 10.48
CA GLY A 313 -2.72 -21.84 11.61
C GLY A 313 -3.37 -23.19 11.30
N VAL A 314 -4.57 -23.19 10.69
CA VAL A 314 -5.21 -24.42 10.19
C VAL A 314 -4.34 -25.09 9.13
N MET A 315 -3.90 -24.35 8.11
CA MET A 315 -3.14 -24.92 7.00
C MET A 315 -1.83 -25.57 7.44
N THR A 316 -1.11 -24.95 8.39
CA THR A 316 0.18 -25.47 8.87
C THR A 316 -0.01 -26.59 9.89
N ALA A 317 -0.89 -26.43 10.88
CA ALA A 317 -1.05 -27.39 11.95
C ALA A 317 -1.78 -28.67 11.52
N SER A 318 -2.65 -28.58 10.51
CA SER A 318 -3.36 -29.76 9.99
C SER A 318 -2.50 -30.63 9.06
N GLY A 319 -1.43 -30.09 8.48
CA GLY A 319 -0.65 -30.74 7.42
C GLY A 319 -1.05 -30.32 6.00
N LEU A 320 -2.16 -29.60 5.83
CA LEU A 320 -2.71 -29.23 4.52
C LEU A 320 -1.73 -28.46 3.64
N ALA A 321 -0.95 -27.54 4.22
CA ALA A 321 0.08 -26.79 3.50
C ALA A 321 1.17 -27.72 2.91
N ALA A 322 1.56 -28.76 3.67
CA ALA A 322 2.56 -29.73 3.24
C ALA A 322 2.01 -30.65 2.13
N SER A 323 0.77 -31.13 2.28
CA SER A 323 0.07 -31.96 1.28
C SER A 323 -0.11 -31.22 -0.05
N ILE A 324 -0.50 -29.95 -0.01
CA ILE A 324 -0.63 -29.12 -1.22
C ILE A 324 0.75 -28.93 -1.87
N SER A 325 1.78 -28.62 -1.07
CA SER A 325 3.13 -28.40 -1.59
C SER A 325 3.72 -29.65 -2.24
N SER A 326 3.55 -30.82 -1.61
CA SER A 326 4.02 -32.09 -2.18
C SER A 326 3.25 -32.47 -3.45
N GLY A 327 1.95 -32.14 -3.52
CA GLY A 327 1.16 -32.25 -4.75
C GLY A 327 1.77 -31.46 -5.91
N PHE A 328 2.20 -30.21 -5.68
CA PHE A 328 2.87 -29.41 -6.71
C PHE A 328 4.25 -29.92 -7.10
N VAL A 329 5.03 -30.46 -6.15
CA VAL A 329 6.38 -30.99 -6.42
C VAL A 329 6.35 -32.33 -7.15
N SER A 330 5.26 -33.10 -7.01
CA SER A 330 5.11 -34.41 -7.64
C SER A 330 4.48 -34.39 -9.03
N MET A 331 4.01 -33.22 -9.49
CA MET A 331 3.55 -32.97 -10.87
C MET A 331 4.72 -32.61 -11.79
#